data_AF-A0A3C1X772-F1
#
_entry.id   AF-A0A3C1X772-F1
#
_cell.length_a   1.000
_cell.length_b   1.000
_cell.length_c   1.000
_cell.angle_alpha   90.00
_cell.angle_beta   90.00
_cell.angle_gamma   90.00
#
_symmetry.space_group_name_H-M   'P 1'
#
loop_
_entity.id
_entity.type
_entity.pdbx_description
1 polymer ?
#
loop_
_entity_poly.entity_id
_entity_poly.type
_entity_poly.pdbx_seq_one_letter_code
_entity_poly.pdbx_strand_id
1 'polypeptide(L)'
;MSFAIAISPDGRLRLSSEEGPGGERVSSEQFERLRCELLRANAAGLVDLSSVDWPSVLPASLSFWRDFVRQFFRTLCHADVLPGMGWADLPCPEQSELQELVKAAPPMTGLEYLSSSLLERLWSELCEYAAESAELEQGGPQAWLRRLNPLAHLVGRVTFHLAENKRDAERPFAFLATYSHRVSAQAKPVHRPLAEALKQSVVEGDSGQLERLLEPVRRAASESGLVSELLRSKRLFAPQAWTPAEAYQFLQQSGVMESAGVVIRLPNWWASRRRVRPQVQVKIGNSAPSQVGLDSLLDFRPEVVIDGQSLSKSELEQLMQGAEGLQLIRGSWVEVDQERIREALNHWKKVRASHPDGLELVQGMRLLAGATISSEEQSLGGASE
;
A
#
# COMPACT_ATOMS: atom_id res chain seq x y z
N MET A 1 -2.79 31.74 -23.32
CA MET A 1 -1.45 32.16 -22.87
C MET A 1 -0.57 30.94 -22.97
N SER A 2 0.57 31.06 -23.65
CA SER A 2 1.61 30.03 -23.56
C SER A 2 2.43 30.32 -22.32
N PHE A 3 2.94 29.29 -21.66
CA PHE A 3 3.75 29.44 -20.47
C PHE A 3 5.11 28.83 -20.73
N ALA A 4 6.16 29.54 -20.33
CA ALA A 4 7.53 29.10 -20.48
C ALA A 4 8.30 29.23 -19.18
N ILE A 5 9.25 28.32 -18.96
CA ILE A 5 10.23 28.46 -17.88
C ILE A 5 11.38 29.29 -18.43
N ALA A 6 11.67 30.39 -17.75
CA ALA A 6 12.81 31.27 -17.98
C ALA A 6 13.89 31.02 -16.93
N ILE A 7 15.13 31.31 -17.29
CA ILE A 7 16.30 31.20 -16.40
C ILE A 7 16.77 32.62 -16.07
N SER A 8 16.87 32.96 -14.78
CA SER A 8 17.42 34.24 -14.36
C SER A 8 18.96 34.21 -14.28
N PRO A 9 19.65 35.37 -14.20
CA PRO A 9 21.12 35.42 -14.15
C PRO A 9 21.75 34.71 -12.94
N ASP A 10 21.01 34.60 -11.83
CA ASP A 10 21.37 33.81 -10.64
C ASP A 10 21.07 32.31 -10.80
N GLY A 11 20.61 31.89 -11.99
CA GLY A 11 20.27 30.51 -12.32
C GLY A 11 19.07 29.99 -11.53
N ARG A 12 18.09 30.85 -11.23
CA ARG A 12 16.77 30.43 -10.75
C ARG A 12 15.82 30.23 -11.92
N LEU A 13 14.96 29.24 -11.78
CA LEU A 13 13.90 28.94 -12.74
C LEU A 13 12.66 29.74 -12.38
N ARG A 14 12.08 30.44 -13.35
CA ARG A 14 10.87 31.25 -13.17
C ARG A 14 9.87 31.00 -14.28
N LEU A 15 8.59 31.03 -13.97
CA LEU A 15 7.55 31.01 -14.99
C LEU A 15 7.36 32.40 -15.61
N SER A 16 7.28 32.43 -16.93
CA SER A 16 6.96 33.60 -17.74
C SER A 16 5.75 33.30 -18.62
N SER A 17 4.90 34.30 -18.85
CA SER A 17 3.82 34.19 -19.84
C SER A 17 4.34 34.63 -21.19
N GLU A 18 4.27 33.77 -22.19
CA GLU A 18 4.60 34.11 -23.59
C GLU A 18 3.32 34.28 -24.42
N GLU A 19 3.32 35.30 -25.27
CA GLU A 19 2.32 35.49 -26.32
C GLU A 19 2.68 34.58 -27.51
N GLY A 20 2.08 33.38 -27.55
CA GLY A 20 2.25 32.41 -28.63
C GLY A 20 0.93 31.78 -29.07
N PRO A 21 0.84 31.22 -30.29
CA PRO A 21 -0.36 30.55 -30.79
C PRO A 21 -0.71 29.39 -29.84
N GLY A 22 -1.92 29.44 -29.28
CA GLY A 22 -2.31 28.66 -28.11
C GLY A 22 -2.22 27.15 -28.31
N GLY A 23 -1.20 26.55 -27.70
CA GLY A 23 -1.22 25.14 -27.31
C GLY A 23 -2.20 24.92 -26.16
N GLU A 24 -2.74 23.71 -26.05
CA GLU A 24 -3.72 23.31 -25.04
C GLU A 24 -3.28 23.67 -23.61
N ARG A 25 -4.28 24.08 -22.83
CA ARG A 25 -4.15 24.98 -21.69
C ARG A 25 -3.70 24.24 -20.43
N VAL A 26 -2.46 24.46 -20.01
CA VAL A 26 -2.12 24.42 -18.58
C VAL A 26 -3.14 25.29 -17.85
N SER A 27 -3.81 24.74 -16.84
CA SER A 27 -4.82 25.50 -16.11
C SER A 27 -4.17 26.65 -15.34
N SER A 28 -4.90 27.74 -15.12
CA SER A 28 -4.41 28.86 -14.30
C SER A 28 -4.02 28.42 -12.89
N GLU A 29 -4.68 27.38 -12.36
CA GLU A 29 -4.37 26.78 -11.06
C GLU A 29 -3.05 26.00 -11.08
N GLN A 30 -2.81 25.17 -12.11
CA GLN A 30 -1.53 24.46 -12.31
C GLN A 30 -0.37 25.44 -12.50
N PHE A 31 -0.61 26.50 -13.27
CA PHE A 31 0.37 27.56 -13.46
C PHE A 31 0.73 28.25 -12.14
N GLU A 32 -0.28 28.66 -11.36
CA GLU A 32 -0.06 29.35 -10.11
C GLU A 32 0.60 28.45 -9.07
N ARG A 33 0.23 27.16 -9.02
CA ARG A 33 0.90 26.15 -8.21
C ARG A 33 2.38 26.03 -8.57
N LEU A 34 2.70 25.83 -9.85
CA LEU A 34 4.10 25.70 -10.30
C LEU A 34 4.89 26.98 -10.06
N ARG A 35 4.26 28.15 -10.20
CA ARG A 35 4.87 29.46 -9.93
C ARG A 35 5.25 29.58 -8.45
N CYS A 36 4.35 29.20 -7.55
CA CYS A 36 4.62 29.18 -6.10
C CYS A 36 5.74 28.21 -5.74
N GLU A 37 5.75 27.01 -6.33
CA GLU A 37 6.80 26.02 -6.07
C GLU A 37 8.17 26.48 -6.55
N LEU A 38 8.27 27.04 -7.77
CA LEU A 38 9.51 27.61 -8.31
C LEU A 38 10.01 28.83 -7.52
N LEU A 39 9.11 29.62 -6.93
CA LEU A 39 9.49 30.72 -6.04
C LEU A 39 10.09 30.22 -4.72
N ARG A 40 9.62 29.07 -4.23
CA ARG A 40 10.15 28.43 -3.01
C ARG A 40 11.55 27.86 -3.25
N ALA A 41 11.71 27.00 -4.26
CA ALA A 41 12.98 26.42 -4.67
C ALA A 41 12.90 25.87 -6.11
N ASN A 42 14.02 25.84 -6.83
CA ASN A 42 14.05 25.23 -8.17
C ASN A 42 13.64 23.76 -8.10
N ALA A 43 14.22 23.00 -7.15
CA ALA A 43 13.93 21.59 -6.95
C ALA A 43 12.44 21.33 -6.68
N ALA A 44 11.80 22.18 -5.88
CA ALA A 44 10.38 22.06 -5.57
C ALA A 44 9.49 22.18 -6.82
N GLY A 45 9.75 23.19 -7.67
CA GLY A 45 9.02 23.36 -8.92
C GLY A 45 9.33 22.27 -9.96
N LEU A 46 10.58 21.82 -10.05
CA LEU A 46 10.94 20.69 -10.91
C LEU A 46 10.25 19.39 -10.47
N VAL A 47 10.20 19.10 -9.17
CA VAL A 47 9.47 17.94 -8.65
C VAL A 47 7.98 18.04 -8.94
N ASP A 48 7.34 19.21 -8.78
CA ASP A 48 5.92 19.38 -9.15
C ASP A 48 5.68 19.07 -10.63
N LEU A 49 6.59 19.50 -11.51
CA LEU A 49 6.52 19.27 -12.96
C LEU A 49 6.61 17.78 -13.37
N SER A 50 7.13 16.94 -12.48
CA SER A 50 7.20 15.48 -12.66
C SER A 50 5.89 14.75 -12.32
N SER A 51 4.95 15.42 -11.65
CA SER A 51 3.69 14.83 -11.18
C SER A 51 2.77 14.38 -12.32
N VAL A 52 1.90 13.42 -12.02
CA VAL A 52 0.89 12.87 -12.96
C VAL A 52 -0.21 13.87 -13.36
N ASP A 53 -0.32 14.99 -12.65
CA ASP A 53 -1.35 16.01 -12.89
C ASP A 53 -1.11 16.83 -14.16
N TRP A 54 0.10 16.75 -14.74
CA TRP A 54 0.46 17.51 -15.94
C TRP A 54 -0.02 16.85 -17.23
N PRO A 55 -0.49 17.64 -18.22
CA PRO A 55 -0.81 17.13 -19.55
C PRO A 55 0.36 16.38 -20.20
N SER A 56 0.04 15.42 -21.06
CA SER A 56 1.05 14.66 -21.82
C SER A 56 1.88 15.57 -22.73
N VAL A 57 1.24 16.55 -23.38
CA VAL A 57 1.86 17.55 -24.24
C VAL A 57 2.04 18.86 -23.46
N LEU A 58 3.28 19.37 -23.40
CA LEU A 58 3.62 20.63 -22.74
C LEU A 58 4.37 21.54 -23.72
N PRO A 59 4.37 22.87 -23.48
CA PRO A 59 5.27 23.80 -24.15
C PRO A 59 6.73 23.35 -24.07
N ALA A 60 7.54 23.70 -25.07
CA ALA A 60 8.88 23.14 -25.25
C ALA A 60 9.78 23.30 -24.00
N SER A 61 9.83 24.50 -23.41
CA SER A 61 10.63 24.74 -22.20
C SER A 61 10.15 23.89 -21.02
N LEU A 62 8.84 23.74 -20.82
CA LEU A 62 8.27 22.91 -19.76
C LEU A 62 8.58 21.43 -20.01
N SER A 63 8.51 20.98 -21.26
CA SER A 63 8.89 19.60 -21.59
C SER A 63 10.37 19.33 -21.32
N PHE A 64 11.25 20.26 -21.68
CA PHE A 64 12.69 20.15 -21.42
C PHE A 64 12.99 19.95 -19.93
N TRP A 65 12.46 20.84 -19.07
CA TRP A 65 12.64 20.73 -17.62
C TRP A 65 11.96 19.50 -17.01
N ARG A 66 10.81 19.09 -17.56
CA ARG A 66 10.14 17.85 -17.17
C ARG A 66 10.99 16.62 -17.50
N ASP A 67 11.66 16.61 -18.63
CA ASP A 67 12.51 15.50 -19.04
C ASP A 67 13.80 15.44 -18.20
N PHE A 68 14.38 16.60 -17.87
CA PHE A 68 15.50 16.70 -16.91
C PHE A 68 15.14 16.11 -15.54
N VAL A 69 14.02 16.55 -14.93
CA VAL A 69 13.62 16.00 -13.62
C VAL A 69 13.18 14.53 -13.70
N ARG A 70 12.64 14.08 -14.84
CA ARG A 70 12.36 12.64 -15.06
C ARG A 70 13.64 11.82 -15.13
N GLN A 71 14.73 12.37 -15.67
CA GLN A 71 16.04 11.73 -15.60
C GLN A 71 16.50 11.61 -14.15
N PHE A 72 16.35 12.67 -13.34
CA PHE A 72 16.58 12.61 -11.90
C PHE A 72 15.76 11.51 -11.21
N PHE A 73 14.44 11.46 -11.41
CA PHE A 73 13.61 10.42 -10.79
C PHE A 73 13.93 9.02 -11.31
N ARG A 74 14.40 8.88 -12.55
CA ARG A 74 14.93 7.59 -13.03
C ARG A 74 16.15 7.23 -12.21
N THR A 75 17.14 8.11 -12.07
CA THR A 75 18.32 7.84 -11.24
C THR A 75 17.91 7.54 -9.82
N LEU A 76 17.04 8.34 -9.19
CA LEU A 76 16.58 8.11 -7.82
C LEU A 76 15.84 6.77 -7.64
N CYS A 77 14.98 6.37 -8.58
CA CYS A 77 14.28 5.09 -8.52
C CYS A 77 15.17 3.87 -8.84
N HIS A 78 16.27 4.08 -9.58
CA HIS A 78 17.22 3.05 -9.99
C HIS A 78 18.50 3.03 -9.17
N ALA A 79 18.73 4.07 -8.37
CA ALA A 79 19.93 4.18 -7.60
C ALA A 79 19.93 3.09 -6.55
N ASP A 80 21.12 2.53 -6.37
CA ASP A 80 21.41 1.48 -5.42
C ASP A 80 21.45 2.00 -3.97
N VAL A 81 20.58 2.96 -3.67
CA VAL A 81 20.44 3.64 -2.39
C VAL A 81 19.03 3.43 -1.87
N LEU A 82 18.92 3.30 -0.56
CA LEU A 82 17.65 3.05 0.08
C LEU A 82 16.73 4.26 -0.10
N PRO A 83 15.41 4.05 -0.15
CA PRO A 83 14.45 5.15 -0.16
C PRO A 83 14.70 6.08 1.04
N GLY A 84 15.05 7.33 0.77
CA GLY A 84 15.38 8.36 1.77
C GLY A 84 16.82 8.35 2.29
N MET A 85 17.57 7.25 2.16
CA MET A 85 18.95 7.16 2.66
C MET A 85 19.93 7.06 1.49
N GLY A 86 20.79 8.07 1.35
CA GLY A 86 21.72 8.21 0.22
C GLY A 86 21.13 8.96 -0.98
N TRP A 87 19.92 9.54 -0.85
CA TRP A 87 19.32 10.38 -1.90
C TRP A 87 20.03 11.72 -2.06
N ALA A 88 20.66 12.23 -1.00
CA ALA A 88 21.51 13.41 -1.06
C ALA A 88 22.78 13.18 -1.91
N ASP A 89 23.25 11.93 -1.99
CA ASP A 89 24.51 11.56 -2.64
C ASP A 89 24.31 10.86 -4.00
N LEU A 90 23.15 11.04 -4.64
CA LEU A 90 22.87 10.40 -5.93
C LEU A 90 23.89 10.85 -7.00
N PRO A 91 24.38 9.91 -7.83
CA PRO A 91 25.34 10.25 -8.87
C PRO A 91 24.71 11.23 -9.87
N CYS A 92 25.39 12.35 -10.10
CA CYS A 92 25.07 13.29 -11.17
C CYS A 92 25.42 12.66 -12.54
N PRO A 93 24.64 12.94 -13.61
CA PRO A 93 25.01 12.57 -14.97
C PRO A 93 26.41 13.04 -15.34
N GLU A 94 27.08 12.30 -16.23
CA GLU A 94 28.42 12.67 -16.70
C GLU A 94 28.41 14.03 -17.42
N GLN A 95 29.54 14.73 -17.38
CA GLN A 95 29.64 16.08 -17.94
C GLN A 95 29.32 16.13 -19.44
N SER A 96 29.60 15.06 -20.17
CA SER A 96 29.24 14.88 -21.58
C SER A 96 27.73 14.84 -21.80
N GLU A 97 26.98 14.12 -20.95
CA GLU A 97 25.53 14.02 -21.01
C GLU A 97 24.85 15.36 -20.72
N LEU A 98 25.37 16.09 -19.73
CA LEU A 98 24.87 17.43 -19.39
C LEU A 98 25.10 18.42 -20.54
N GLN A 99 26.23 18.35 -21.23
CA GLN A 99 26.48 19.18 -22.42
C GLN A 99 25.50 18.87 -23.56
N GLU A 100 25.14 17.61 -23.77
CA GLU A 100 24.12 17.25 -24.76
C GLU A 100 22.73 17.78 -24.39
N LEU A 101 22.37 17.76 -23.10
CA LEU A 101 21.13 18.41 -22.63
C LEU A 101 21.12 19.91 -22.89
N VAL A 102 22.23 20.61 -22.63
CA VAL A 102 22.34 22.06 -22.91
C VAL A 102 22.15 22.34 -24.40
N LYS A 103 22.75 21.53 -25.29
CA LYS A 103 22.60 21.68 -26.75
C LYS A 103 21.18 21.40 -27.23
N ALA A 104 20.48 20.48 -26.59
CA ALA A 104 19.10 20.10 -26.92
C ALA A 104 18.04 21.07 -26.37
N ALA A 105 18.45 22.07 -25.59
CA ALA A 105 17.53 22.99 -24.95
C ALA A 105 16.75 23.84 -25.97
N PRO A 106 15.42 23.94 -25.84
CA PRO A 106 14.61 24.77 -26.72
C PRO A 106 14.85 26.26 -26.45
N PRO A 107 14.51 27.15 -27.41
CA PRO A 107 14.51 28.59 -27.16
C PRO A 107 13.65 28.94 -25.96
N MET A 108 14.23 29.66 -25.00
CA MET A 108 13.56 30.18 -23.81
C MET A 108 14.27 31.44 -23.32
N THR A 109 13.57 32.27 -22.57
CA THR A 109 14.16 33.48 -21.98
C THR A 109 15.27 33.10 -20.98
N GLY A 110 16.46 33.67 -21.15
CA GLY A 110 17.62 33.37 -20.31
C GLY A 110 18.36 32.08 -20.66
N LEU A 111 18.15 31.53 -21.86
CA LEU A 111 18.85 30.34 -22.35
C LEU A 111 20.39 30.49 -22.29
N GLU A 112 20.91 31.70 -22.41
CA GLU A 112 22.34 32.03 -22.27
C GLU A 112 22.92 31.68 -20.89
N TYR A 113 22.07 31.55 -19.87
CA TYR A 113 22.47 31.14 -18.52
C TYR A 113 22.42 29.61 -18.32
N LEU A 114 21.93 28.84 -19.30
CA LEU A 114 21.93 27.39 -19.24
C LEU A 114 23.33 26.84 -19.52
N SER A 115 23.92 26.21 -18.51
CA SER A 115 25.23 25.55 -18.59
C SER A 115 25.19 24.16 -17.95
N SER A 116 26.21 23.35 -18.22
CA SER A 116 26.35 22.06 -17.53
C SER A 116 26.52 22.25 -16.03
N SER A 117 27.27 23.27 -15.59
CA SER A 117 27.41 23.65 -14.18
C SER A 117 26.09 24.07 -13.52
N LEU A 118 25.17 24.70 -14.26
CA LEU A 118 23.83 24.98 -13.75
C LEU A 118 23.05 23.68 -13.56
N LEU A 119 23.09 22.76 -14.53
CA LEU A 119 22.41 21.46 -14.43
C LEU A 119 22.96 20.60 -13.29
N GLU A 120 24.28 20.58 -13.08
CA GLU A 120 24.92 19.92 -11.93
C GLU A 120 24.40 20.49 -10.60
N ARG A 121 24.37 21.82 -10.46
CA ARG A 121 23.84 22.48 -9.26
C ARG A 121 22.37 22.15 -9.02
N LEU A 122 21.54 22.22 -10.07
CA LEU A 122 20.12 21.86 -9.98
C LEU A 122 19.93 20.38 -9.62
N TRP A 123 20.82 19.49 -10.07
CA TRP A 123 20.82 18.09 -9.69
C TRP A 123 21.08 17.91 -8.19
N SER A 124 22.10 18.59 -7.64
CA SER A 124 22.38 18.59 -6.20
C SER A 124 21.20 19.15 -5.38
N GLU A 125 20.60 20.26 -5.83
CA GLU A 125 19.39 20.82 -5.20
C GLU A 125 18.23 19.81 -5.18
N LEU A 126 18.07 19.01 -6.25
CA LEU A 126 17.06 17.94 -6.33
C LEU A 126 17.36 16.79 -5.36
N CYS A 127 18.63 16.38 -5.23
CA CYS A 127 19.07 15.35 -4.29
C CYS A 127 18.73 15.73 -2.85
N GLU A 128 19.12 16.94 -2.43
CA GLU A 128 18.85 17.49 -1.09
C GLU A 128 17.34 17.59 -0.84
N TYR A 129 16.61 18.21 -1.76
CA TYR A 129 15.17 18.39 -1.61
C TYR A 129 14.41 17.04 -1.55
N ALA A 130 14.83 16.05 -2.33
CA ALA A 130 14.24 14.72 -2.29
C ALA A 130 14.49 14.02 -0.96
N ALA A 131 15.71 14.11 -0.41
CA ALA A 131 16.05 13.54 0.89
C ALA A 131 15.22 14.17 2.02
N GLU A 132 15.20 15.51 2.11
CA GLU A 132 14.43 16.24 3.12
C GLU A 132 12.92 15.95 3.03
N SER A 133 12.37 15.99 1.80
CA SER A 133 10.94 15.76 1.60
C SER A 133 10.53 14.33 1.95
N ALA A 134 11.42 13.37 1.75
CA ALA A 134 11.19 11.97 2.05
C ALA A 134 11.17 11.67 3.56
N GLU A 135 11.99 12.38 4.34
CA GLU A 135 12.01 12.29 5.80
C GLU A 135 10.76 12.91 6.43
N LEU A 136 10.27 14.02 5.88
CA LEU A 136 9.11 14.74 6.40
C LEU A 136 7.76 14.08 6.04
N GLU A 137 7.72 13.20 5.04
CA GLU A 137 6.47 12.61 4.55
C GLU A 137 5.93 11.54 5.53
N GLN A 138 4.64 11.65 5.88
CA GLN A 138 3.96 10.62 6.67
C GLN A 138 3.84 9.32 5.88
N GLY A 139 4.45 8.24 6.38
CA GLY A 139 4.62 6.97 5.65
C GLY A 139 5.95 6.88 4.88
N GLY A 140 6.85 7.85 5.11
CA GLY A 140 8.24 7.83 4.72
C GLY A 140 8.51 8.01 3.23
N PRO A 141 9.75 7.75 2.79
CA PRO A 141 10.22 7.98 1.42
C PRO A 141 9.39 7.27 0.33
N GLN A 142 8.76 6.14 0.68
CA GLN A 142 7.87 5.41 -0.22
C GLN A 142 6.51 6.08 -0.41
N ALA A 143 5.95 6.67 0.65
CA ALA A 143 4.73 7.45 0.53
C ALA A 143 4.96 8.66 -0.37
N TRP A 144 6.12 9.32 -0.22
CA TRP A 144 6.50 10.47 -1.04
C TRP A 144 6.60 10.11 -2.53
N LEU A 145 7.29 9.01 -2.87
CA LEU A 145 7.37 8.55 -4.25
C LEU A 145 6.02 8.15 -4.84
N ARG A 146 5.15 7.48 -4.07
CA ARG A 146 3.80 7.12 -4.53
C ARG A 146 2.94 8.34 -4.83
N ARG A 147 3.09 9.42 -4.04
CA ARG A 147 2.40 10.68 -4.26
C ARG A 147 2.84 11.34 -5.57
N LEU A 148 4.13 11.27 -5.90
CA LEU A 148 4.68 11.88 -7.11
C LEU A 148 4.43 11.06 -8.38
N ASN A 149 4.67 9.75 -8.31
CA ASN A 149 4.41 8.84 -9.41
C ASN A 149 3.91 7.49 -8.88
N PRO A 150 2.63 7.16 -9.08
CA PRO A 150 2.04 5.92 -8.61
C PRO A 150 2.73 4.65 -9.11
N LEU A 151 3.53 4.69 -10.19
CA LEU A 151 4.24 3.52 -10.74
C LEU A 151 5.73 3.46 -10.35
N ALA A 152 6.28 4.48 -9.69
CA ALA A 152 7.70 4.54 -9.30
C ALA A 152 8.11 3.44 -8.28
N HIS A 153 7.14 2.83 -7.59
CA HIS A 153 7.37 1.75 -6.65
C HIS A 153 7.68 0.38 -7.29
N LEU A 154 7.64 0.24 -8.63
CA LEU A 154 7.64 -1.05 -9.33
C LEU A 154 8.96 -1.41 -10.05
N VAL A 155 10.01 -0.61 -9.95
CA VAL A 155 11.24 -0.79 -10.72
C VAL A 155 12.38 -1.25 -9.81
N GLY A 156 13.09 -2.33 -10.20
CA GLY A 156 14.23 -2.90 -9.46
C GLY A 156 13.88 -3.66 -8.18
N ARG A 157 12.60 -4.02 -7.95
CA ARG A 157 12.17 -4.55 -6.64
C ARG A 157 11.79 -6.03 -6.68
N VAL A 158 12.03 -6.69 -5.54
CA VAL A 158 11.52 -8.02 -5.25
C VAL A 158 10.02 -7.92 -4.97
N THR A 159 9.26 -8.80 -5.61
CA THR A 159 7.83 -8.97 -5.42
C THR A 159 7.55 -10.37 -4.89
N PHE A 160 6.83 -10.47 -3.77
CA PHE A 160 6.29 -11.73 -3.27
C PHE A 160 4.86 -11.90 -3.76
N HIS A 161 4.61 -13.03 -4.40
CA HIS A 161 3.30 -13.39 -4.93
C HIS A 161 2.74 -14.52 -4.10
N LEU A 162 1.51 -14.34 -3.60
CA LEU A 162 0.70 -15.40 -3.04
C LEU A 162 -0.57 -15.52 -3.87
N ALA A 163 -0.85 -16.71 -4.38
CA ALA A 163 -2.02 -17.00 -5.19
C ALA A 163 -2.69 -18.32 -4.76
N GLU A 164 -3.97 -18.47 -5.04
CA GLU A 164 -4.65 -19.76 -4.87
C GLU A 164 -4.19 -20.78 -5.92
N ASN A 165 -4.00 -22.02 -5.47
CA ASN A 165 -3.72 -23.18 -6.29
C ASN A 165 -4.77 -24.27 -6.05
N LYS A 166 -5.81 -24.31 -6.89
CA LYS A 166 -6.91 -25.29 -6.76
C LYS A 166 -6.52 -26.73 -7.14
N ARG A 167 -5.27 -26.96 -7.56
CA ARG A 167 -4.79 -28.28 -8.00
C ARG A 167 -4.30 -29.16 -6.85
N ASP A 168 -4.01 -28.57 -5.69
CA ASP A 168 -3.51 -29.26 -4.51
C ASP A 168 -4.39 -28.89 -3.31
N ALA A 169 -5.12 -29.86 -2.77
CA ALA A 169 -6.05 -29.64 -1.66
C ALA A 169 -5.33 -29.43 -0.31
N GLU A 170 -4.18 -30.08 -0.12
CA GLU A 170 -3.39 -29.98 1.10
C GLU A 170 -2.54 -28.70 1.11
N ARG A 171 -2.12 -28.24 -0.07
CA ARG A 171 -1.34 -27.01 -0.26
C ARG A 171 -1.98 -26.09 -1.29
N PRO A 172 -3.13 -25.48 -0.95
CA PRO A 172 -3.96 -24.75 -1.89
C PRO A 172 -3.45 -23.35 -2.20
N PHE A 173 -2.21 -23.02 -1.83
CA PHE A 173 -1.59 -21.73 -2.10
C PHE A 173 -0.26 -21.91 -2.83
N ALA A 174 0.01 -21.04 -3.79
CA ALA A 174 1.28 -20.95 -4.48
C ALA A 174 2.00 -19.67 -4.07
N PHE A 175 3.24 -19.80 -3.62
CA PHE A 175 4.15 -18.70 -3.34
C PHE A 175 5.28 -18.65 -4.36
N LEU A 176 5.64 -17.44 -4.80
CA LEU A 176 6.81 -17.19 -5.63
C LEU A 176 7.39 -15.79 -5.35
N ALA A 177 8.72 -15.71 -5.26
CA ALA A 177 9.43 -14.43 -5.32
C ALA A 177 9.90 -14.14 -6.75
N THR A 178 9.56 -12.96 -7.27
CA THR A 178 10.06 -12.45 -8.55
C THR A 178 10.75 -11.11 -8.34
N TYR A 179 11.50 -10.65 -9.33
CA TYR A 179 11.98 -9.29 -9.39
C TYR A 179 11.63 -8.66 -10.73
N SER A 180 11.45 -7.34 -10.72
CA SER A 180 11.20 -6.57 -11.94
C SER A 180 12.53 -6.23 -12.61
N HIS A 181 12.79 -6.78 -13.80
CA HIS A 181 13.92 -6.40 -14.64
C HIS A 181 13.41 -5.44 -15.74
N ARG A 182 14.06 -4.30 -15.98
CA ARG A 182 13.71 -3.45 -17.13
C ARG A 182 14.44 -3.91 -18.39
N VAL A 183 13.71 -3.92 -19.50
CA VAL A 183 14.27 -4.13 -20.85
C VAL A 183 14.30 -2.81 -21.66
N SER A 184 13.58 -1.74 -21.24
CA SER A 184 13.74 -0.38 -21.79
C SER A 184 12.93 0.68 -21.01
N ALA A 185 13.13 1.97 -21.33
CA ALA A 185 12.46 3.13 -20.74
C ALA A 185 10.93 3.19 -20.97
N GLN A 186 10.41 2.45 -21.96
CA GLN A 186 8.98 2.43 -22.34
C GLN A 186 8.31 1.06 -22.12
N ALA A 187 9.09 0.01 -21.85
CA ALA A 187 8.54 -1.33 -21.65
C ALA A 187 7.90 -1.49 -20.26
N LYS A 188 6.76 -2.22 -20.23
CA LYS A 188 6.16 -2.69 -18.97
C LYS A 188 7.20 -3.51 -18.18
N PRO A 189 7.29 -3.37 -16.86
CA PRO A 189 8.16 -4.20 -16.04
C PRO A 189 7.87 -5.68 -16.28
N VAL A 190 8.88 -6.46 -16.65
CA VAL A 190 8.76 -7.91 -16.80
C VAL A 190 9.22 -8.55 -15.50
N HIS A 191 8.34 -9.32 -14.87
CA HIS A 191 8.67 -10.08 -13.67
C HIS A 191 9.45 -11.34 -14.06
N ARG A 192 10.64 -11.50 -13.48
CA ARG A 192 11.47 -12.72 -13.61
C ARG A 192 11.61 -13.41 -12.26
N PRO A 193 11.66 -14.75 -12.20
CA PRO A 193 11.89 -15.47 -10.95
C PRO A 193 13.17 -14.98 -10.26
N LEU A 194 13.13 -14.81 -8.93
CA LEU A 194 14.29 -14.35 -8.17
C LEU A 194 15.51 -15.29 -8.31
N ALA A 195 15.26 -16.57 -8.58
CA ALA A 195 16.28 -17.57 -8.91
C ALA A 195 17.16 -17.17 -10.10
N GLU A 196 16.62 -16.42 -11.06
CA GLU A 196 17.38 -15.96 -12.23
C GLU A 196 18.42 -14.91 -11.86
N ALA A 197 18.09 -14.00 -10.94
CA ALA A 197 19.05 -13.01 -10.43
C ALA A 197 20.25 -13.71 -9.74
N LEU A 198 19.99 -14.77 -8.97
CA LEU A 198 21.04 -15.58 -8.36
C LEU A 198 21.93 -16.30 -9.40
N LYS A 199 21.33 -16.77 -10.50
CA LYS A 199 22.11 -17.40 -11.58
C LYS A 199 22.96 -16.35 -12.31
N GLN A 200 22.40 -15.18 -12.59
CA GLN A 200 23.10 -14.09 -13.27
C GLN A 200 24.29 -13.57 -12.45
N SER A 201 24.12 -13.35 -11.14
CA SER A 201 25.23 -12.89 -10.28
C SER A 201 26.42 -13.87 -10.26
N VAL A 202 26.15 -15.18 -10.37
CA VAL A 202 27.20 -16.20 -10.44
C VAL A 202 27.90 -16.19 -11.81
N VAL A 203 27.14 -15.97 -12.90
CA VAL A 203 27.68 -15.94 -14.27
C VAL A 203 28.51 -14.68 -14.53
N GLU A 204 28.01 -13.52 -14.10
CA GLU A 204 28.61 -12.21 -14.35
C GLU A 204 29.67 -11.84 -13.28
N GLY A 205 29.72 -12.57 -12.16
CA GLY A 205 30.63 -12.30 -11.05
C GLY A 205 30.25 -11.05 -10.23
N ASP A 206 29.10 -10.43 -10.51
CA ASP A 206 28.58 -9.27 -9.80
C ASP A 206 27.65 -9.71 -8.65
N SER A 207 28.24 -9.95 -7.48
CA SER A 207 27.48 -10.21 -6.24
C SER A 207 26.78 -8.96 -5.70
N GLY A 208 27.23 -7.76 -6.08
CA GLY A 208 26.69 -6.49 -5.59
C GLY A 208 25.26 -6.26 -6.08
N GLN A 209 24.95 -6.58 -7.34
CA GLN A 209 23.57 -6.47 -7.85
C GLN A 209 22.59 -7.36 -7.06
N LEU A 210 22.97 -8.61 -6.76
CA LEU A 210 22.12 -9.52 -6.00
C LEU A 210 21.95 -9.07 -4.54
N GLU A 211 23.02 -8.61 -3.90
CA GLU A 211 22.97 -8.09 -2.52
C GLU A 211 21.99 -6.93 -2.40
N ARG A 212 22.05 -5.99 -3.35
CA ARG A 212 21.16 -4.83 -3.41
C ARG A 212 19.71 -5.23 -3.67
N LEU A 213 19.49 -6.18 -4.56
CA LEU A 213 18.16 -6.72 -4.83
C LEU A 213 17.54 -7.41 -3.60
N LEU A 214 18.36 -8.10 -2.80
CA LEU A 214 17.92 -8.82 -1.61
C LEU A 214 17.86 -7.96 -0.35
N GLU A 215 18.37 -6.72 -0.36
CA GLU A 215 18.39 -5.87 0.84
C GLU A 215 17.00 -5.63 1.47
N PRO A 216 15.93 -5.31 0.71
CA PRO A 216 14.57 -5.23 1.28
C PRO A 216 14.10 -6.56 1.90
N VAL A 217 14.54 -7.69 1.32
CA VAL A 217 14.23 -9.02 1.85
C VAL A 217 14.98 -9.28 3.15
N ARG A 218 16.24 -8.85 3.26
CA ARG A 218 17.05 -8.98 4.48
C ARG A 218 16.47 -8.14 5.63
N ARG A 219 15.99 -6.94 5.33
CA ARG A 219 15.27 -6.11 6.31
C ARG A 219 13.95 -6.73 6.72
N ALA A 220 13.16 -7.23 5.76
CA ALA A 220 11.95 -7.97 6.09
C ALA A 220 12.28 -9.19 6.98
N ALA A 221 13.40 -9.87 6.75
CA ALA A 221 13.86 -10.98 7.58
C ALA A 221 14.26 -10.60 9.01
N SER A 222 14.67 -9.35 9.30
CA SER A 222 14.96 -8.94 10.68
C SER A 222 13.69 -8.74 11.51
N GLU A 223 12.55 -8.48 10.87
CA GLU A 223 11.27 -8.21 11.54
C GLU A 223 10.24 -9.34 11.35
N SER A 224 10.43 -10.19 10.33
CA SER A 224 9.58 -11.35 10.02
C SER A 224 10.38 -12.64 10.10
N GLY A 225 10.04 -13.46 11.10
CA GLY A 225 10.58 -14.82 11.23
C GLY A 225 10.30 -15.71 10.01
N LEU A 226 9.17 -15.50 9.32
CA LEU A 226 8.85 -16.23 8.09
C LEU A 226 9.84 -15.90 6.97
N VAL A 227 10.08 -14.61 6.70
CA VAL A 227 11.00 -14.19 5.64
C VAL A 227 12.43 -14.60 5.97
N SER A 228 12.84 -14.51 7.23
CA SER A 228 14.12 -15.02 7.71
C SER A 228 14.30 -16.50 7.39
N GLU A 229 13.29 -17.31 7.68
CA GLU A 229 13.34 -18.74 7.39
C GLU A 229 13.36 -19.02 5.88
N LEU A 230 12.56 -18.31 5.09
CA LEU A 230 12.55 -18.44 3.62
C LEU A 230 13.91 -18.12 2.99
N LEU A 231 14.59 -17.09 3.50
CA LEU A 231 15.90 -16.67 3.02
C LEU A 231 16.98 -17.68 3.43
N ARG A 232 17.02 -18.07 4.70
CA ARG A 232 18.00 -19.02 5.27
C ARG A 232 17.91 -20.41 4.64
N SER A 233 16.68 -20.90 4.44
CA SER A 233 16.41 -22.20 3.81
C SER A 233 16.57 -22.18 2.28
N LYS A 234 16.82 -21.01 1.67
CA LYS A 234 16.84 -20.78 0.22
C LYS A 234 15.53 -21.09 -0.49
N ARG A 235 14.44 -21.38 0.25
CA ARG A 235 13.09 -21.60 -0.30
C ARG A 235 12.59 -20.38 -1.07
N LEU A 236 13.07 -19.18 -0.73
CA LEU A 236 12.76 -17.93 -1.44
C LEU A 236 13.04 -17.99 -2.94
N PHE A 237 14.05 -18.75 -3.37
CA PHE A 237 14.46 -18.83 -4.78
C PHE A 237 13.73 -19.93 -5.57
N ALA A 238 12.66 -20.52 -5.02
CA ALA A 238 11.87 -21.53 -5.70
C ALA A 238 10.36 -21.27 -5.54
N PRO A 239 9.54 -21.57 -6.56
CA PRO A 239 8.09 -21.67 -6.39
C PRO A 239 7.75 -22.72 -5.32
N GLN A 240 6.76 -22.43 -4.48
CA GLN A 240 6.36 -23.31 -3.38
C GLN A 240 4.85 -23.48 -3.34
N ALA A 241 4.41 -24.69 -3.01
CA ALA A 241 3.04 -24.93 -2.57
C ALA A 241 2.99 -24.81 -1.04
N TRP A 242 2.07 -24.00 -0.53
CA TRP A 242 1.91 -23.67 0.89
C TRP A 242 0.58 -24.18 1.42
N THR A 243 0.64 -24.62 2.68
CA THR A 243 -0.54 -24.94 3.49
C THR A 243 -1.34 -23.67 3.84
N PRO A 244 -2.60 -23.79 4.26
CA PRO A 244 -3.38 -22.64 4.74
C PRO A 244 -2.72 -21.91 5.91
N ALA A 245 -2.03 -22.62 6.79
CA ALA A 245 -1.31 -22.04 7.93
C ALA A 245 -0.11 -21.18 7.50
N GLU A 246 0.71 -21.68 6.57
CA GLU A 246 1.84 -20.91 6.00
C GLU A 246 1.34 -19.65 5.27
N ALA A 247 0.29 -19.80 4.47
CA ALA A 247 -0.34 -18.67 3.77
C ALA A 247 -0.89 -17.64 4.75
N TYR A 248 -1.59 -18.08 5.81
CA TYR A 248 -2.13 -17.18 6.83
C TYR A 248 -1.04 -16.39 7.55
N GLN A 249 0.05 -17.05 7.94
CA GLN A 249 1.21 -16.39 8.56
C GLN A 249 1.80 -15.31 7.64
N PHE A 250 1.95 -15.63 6.34
CA PHE A 250 2.41 -14.66 5.34
C PHE A 250 1.49 -13.45 5.24
N LEU A 251 0.17 -13.68 5.18
CA LEU A 251 -0.83 -12.63 5.08
C LEU A 251 -0.81 -11.69 6.29
N GLN A 252 -0.67 -12.22 7.50
CA GLN A 252 -0.55 -11.41 8.73
C GLN A 252 0.72 -10.55 8.74
N GLN A 253 1.81 -11.04 8.15
CA GLN A 253 3.10 -10.34 8.12
C GLN A 253 3.29 -9.45 6.88
N SER A 254 2.32 -9.43 5.96
CA SER A 254 2.42 -8.67 4.69
C SER A 254 2.77 -7.21 4.89
N GLY A 255 2.15 -6.52 5.86
CA GLY A 255 2.44 -5.10 6.15
C GLY A 255 3.87 -4.84 6.62
N VAL A 256 4.49 -5.77 7.35
CA VAL A 256 5.90 -5.69 7.76
C VAL A 256 6.80 -5.79 6.53
N MET A 257 6.52 -6.74 5.63
CA MET A 257 7.29 -6.93 4.40
C MET A 257 7.16 -5.71 3.47
N GLU A 258 5.96 -5.14 3.35
CA GLU A 258 5.72 -3.92 2.58
C GLU A 258 6.49 -2.72 3.15
N SER A 259 6.48 -2.57 4.48
CA SER A 259 7.23 -1.52 5.18
C SER A 259 8.74 -1.66 4.99
N ALA A 260 9.23 -2.90 4.90
CA ALA A 260 10.62 -3.20 4.58
C ALA A 260 11.01 -2.96 3.10
N GLY A 261 10.05 -2.68 2.23
CA GLY A 261 10.27 -2.35 0.82
C GLY A 261 10.03 -3.49 -0.17
N VAL A 262 9.53 -4.65 0.29
CA VAL A 262 9.12 -5.76 -0.58
C VAL A 262 7.73 -5.48 -1.16
N VAL A 263 7.56 -5.65 -2.47
CA VAL A 263 6.24 -5.52 -3.09
C VAL A 263 5.44 -6.79 -2.85
N ILE A 264 4.20 -6.68 -2.35
CA ILE A 264 3.37 -7.85 -2.07
C ILE A 264 2.19 -7.92 -3.06
N ARG A 265 1.98 -9.09 -3.66
CA ARG A 265 0.83 -9.42 -4.51
C ARG A 265 0.01 -10.51 -3.82
N LEU A 266 -1.18 -10.14 -3.37
CA LEU A 266 -2.08 -11.01 -2.60
C LEU A 266 -3.28 -11.45 -3.44
N PRO A 267 -3.94 -12.56 -3.04
CA PRO A 267 -5.21 -12.95 -3.63
C PRO A 267 -6.29 -11.88 -3.44
N ASN A 268 -7.22 -11.79 -4.40
CA ASN A 268 -8.24 -10.73 -4.44
C ASN A 268 -9.12 -10.65 -3.17
N TRP A 269 -9.45 -11.80 -2.57
CA TRP A 269 -10.27 -11.86 -1.34
C TRP A 269 -9.58 -11.26 -0.12
N TRP A 270 -8.24 -11.25 -0.09
CA TRP A 270 -7.48 -10.60 0.98
C TRP A 270 -7.17 -9.14 0.68
N ALA A 271 -6.90 -8.82 -0.59
CA ALA A 271 -6.60 -7.45 -1.03
C ALA A 271 -7.81 -6.50 -0.92
N SER A 272 -9.04 -7.04 -0.87
CA SER A 272 -10.27 -6.25 -0.78
C SER A 272 -10.48 -5.70 0.65
N ARG A 273 -10.87 -4.42 0.78
CA ARG A 273 -11.15 -3.74 2.08
C ARG A 273 -12.23 -4.41 2.95
N ARG A 274 -12.96 -5.40 2.43
CA ARG A 274 -13.90 -6.24 3.17
C ARG A 274 -13.29 -7.64 3.33
N ARG A 275 -12.52 -7.83 4.40
CA ARG A 275 -12.06 -9.18 4.78
C ARG A 275 -13.30 -9.98 5.19
N VAL A 276 -13.54 -11.10 4.51
CA VAL A 276 -14.62 -12.02 4.87
C VAL A 276 -14.23 -12.70 6.18
N ARG A 277 -14.99 -12.42 7.24
CA ARG A 277 -14.77 -12.94 8.60
C ARG A 277 -16.09 -13.44 9.17
N PRO A 278 -16.11 -14.55 9.92
CA PRO A 278 -17.32 -14.98 10.62
C PRO A 278 -17.70 -13.95 11.69
N GLN A 279 -18.97 -13.58 11.70
CA GLN A 279 -19.54 -12.66 12.67
C GLN A 279 -20.64 -13.37 13.45
N VAL A 280 -20.62 -13.24 14.77
CA VAL A 280 -21.75 -13.69 15.59
C VAL A 280 -22.82 -12.60 15.54
N GLN A 281 -23.96 -12.90 14.92
CA GLN A 281 -25.14 -12.06 14.90
C GLN A 281 -26.23 -12.69 15.75
N VAL A 282 -27.24 -11.91 16.14
CA VAL A 282 -28.37 -12.42 16.90
C VAL A 282 -29.63 -12.21 16.10
N LYS A 283 -30.32 -13.31 15.78
CA LYS A 283 -31.67 -13.24 15.22
C LYS A 283 -32.69 -13.19 16.34
N ILE A 284 -33.69 -12.33 16.15
CA ILE A 284 -34.89 -12.28 16.97
C ILE A 284 -35.85 -13.33 16.40
N GLY A 285 -36.32 -14.26 17.23
CA GLY A 285 -37.25 -15.31 16.86
C GLY A 285 -38.62 -14.74 16.48
N ASN A 286 -39.30 -15.40 15.54
CA ASN A 286 -40.58 -14.97 14.95
C ASN A 286 -41.82 -15.29 15.81
N SER A 287 -41.70 -15.43 17.13
CA SER A 287 -42.88 -15.50 17.99
C SER A 287 -43.51 -14.11 17.99
N ALA A 288 -44.48 -13.87 17.10
CA ALA A 288 -45.17 -12.59 17.00
C ALA A 288 -45.68 -12.21 18.40
N PRO A 289 -45.29 -11.04 18.95
CA PRO A 289 -45.86 -10.58 20.20
C PRO A 289 -47.36 -10.39 19.94
N SER A 290 -48.19 -11.16 20.60
CA SER A 290 -49.64 -11.07 20.45
C SER A 290 -50.21 -9.77 21.01
N GLN A 291 -49.39 -8.91 21.63
CA GLN A 291 -49.76 -7.56 22.02
C GLN A 291 -48.57 -6.60 21.91
N VAL A 292 -48.81 -5.42 21.35
CA VAL A 292 -47.87 -4.29 21.34
C VAL A 292 -47.82 -3.72 22.75
N GLY A 293 -46.98 -4.29 23.61
CA GLY A 293 -46.69 -3.82 24.96
C GLY A 293 -45.19 -3.86 25.23
N LEU A 294 -44.69 -2.96 26.10
CA LEU A 294 -43.27 -2.88 26.48
C LEU A 294 -42.71 -4.18 27.09
N ASP A 295 -43.60 -5.09 27.53
CA ASP A 295 -43.28 -6.40 28.11
C ASP A 295 -43.09 -7.53 27.06
N SER A 296 -42.86 -7.17 25.79
CA SER A 296 -42.61 -8.11 24.70
C SER A 296 -41.25 -8.82 24.89
N LEU A 297 -41.29 -10.05 25.41
CA LEU A 297 -40.14 -10.94 25.55
C LEU A 297 -39.65 -11.41 24.18
N LEU A 298 -38.43 -11.03 23.80
CA LEU A 298 -37.81 -11.43 22.53
C LEU A 298 -36.96 -12.71 22.71
N ASP A 299 -37.15 -13.71 21.84
CA ASP A 299 -36.28 -14.91 21.76
C ASP A 299 -35.03 -14.57 20.93
N PHE A 300 -33.88 -14.40 21.60
CA PHE A 300 -32.61 -14.09 20.96
C PHE A 300 -31.84 -15.36 20.63
N ARG A 301 -31.59 -15.63 19.34
CA ARG A 301 -30.80 -16.76 18.86
C ARG A 301 -29.49 -16.28 18.24
N PRO A 302 -28.33 -16.50 18.91
CA PRO A 302 -27.05 -16.20 18.30
C PRO A 302 -26.80 -17.17 17.15
N GLU A 303 -26.39 -16.63 16.01
CA GLU A 303 -25.99 -17.35 14.81
C GLU A 303 -24.66 -16.79 14.31
N VAL A 304 -23.87 -17.63 13.65
CA VAL A 304 -22.63 -17.19 13.01
C VAL A 304 -22.93 -16.94 11.53
N VAL A 305 -22.57 -15.77 11.05
CA VAL A 305 -22.86 -15.27 9.71
C VAL A 305 -21.55 -15.00 8.99
N ILE A 306 -21.45 -15.43 7.73
CA ILE A 306 -20.34 -15.15 6.82
C ILE A 306 -20.96 -14.52 5.56
N ASP A 307 -20.48 -13.34 5.15
CA ASP A 307 -21.00 -12.59 3.99
C ASP A 307 -22.54 -12.45 3.96
N GLY A 308 -23.13 -12.18 5.13
CA GLY A 308 -24.58 -11.99 5.26
C GLY A 308 -25.40 -13.30 5.22
N GLN A 309 -24.76 -14.46 5.14
CA GLN A 309 -25.42 -15.76 5.20
C GLN A 309 -25.12 -16.49 6.51
N SER A 310 -26.17 -16.96 7.18
CA SER A 310 -26.04 -17.76 8.41
C SER A 310 -25.44 -19.13 8.11
N LEU A 311 -24.55 -19.59 8.99
CA LEU A 311 -24.01 -20.94 8.98
C LEU A 311 -25.01 -21.92 9.59
N SER A 312 -25.15 -23.08 8.95
CA SER A 312 -25.84 -24.22 9.56
C SER A 312 -25.06 -24.74 10.77
N LYS A 313 -25.74 -25.51 11.64
CA LYS A 313 -25.09 -26.12 12.82
C LYS A 313 -23.88 -26.98 12.43
N SER A 314 -24.01 -27.78 11.37
CA SER A 314 -22.93 -28.63 10.87
C SER A 314 -21.75 -27.82 10.33
N GLU A 315 -22.00 -26.72 9.61
CA GLU A 315 -20.92 -25.84 9.14
C GLU A 315 -20.22 -25.13 10.30
N LEU A 316 -20.97 -24.71 11.33
CA LEU A 316 -20.39 -24.11 12.53
C LEU A 316 -19.54 -25.13 13.31
N GLU A 317 -20.01 -26.37 13.45
CA GLU A 317 -19.24 -27.45 14.07
C GLU A 317 -17.94 -27.73 13.30
N GLN A 318 -18.01 -27.82 11.96
CA GLN A 318 -16.82 -27.96 11.12
C GLN A 318 -15.85 -26.79 11.29
N LEU A 319 -16.36 -25.55 11.32
CA LEU A 319 -15.56 -24.34 11.51
C LEU A 319 -14.84 -24.34 12.87
N MET A 320 -15.51 -24.81 13.92
CA MET A 320 -14.96 -24.95 15.28
C MET A 320 -13.99 -26.13 15.46
N GLN A 321 -14.06 -27.14 14.59
CA GLN A 321 -13.15 -28.30 14.59
C GLN A 321 -11.95 -28.13 13.65
N GLY A 322 -12.03 -27.19 12.70
CA GLY A 322 -10.97 -26.91 11.73
C GLY A 322 -9.73 -26.28 12.36
N ALA A 323 -8.71 -26.04 11.52
CA ALA A 323 -7.50 -25.32 11.93
C ALA A 323 -7.79 -23.81 12.11
N GLU A 324 -7.09 -23.16 13.03
CA GLU A 324 -7.12 -21.70 13.17
C GLU A 324 -6.51 -21.01 11.94
N GLY A 325 -6.95 -19.77 11.68
CA GLY A 325 -6.44 -18.96 10.58
C GLY A 325 -7.33 -19.04 9.35
N LEU A 326 -6.86 -19.64 8.25
CA LEU A 326 -7.62 -19.69 6.99
C LEU A 326 -8.38 -21.02 6.85
N GLN A 327 -9.70 -20.92 6.68
CA GLN A 327 -10.55 -22.06 6.34
C GLN A 327 -11.34 -21.82 5.06
N LEU A 328 -11.53 -22.87 4.27
CA LEU A 328 -12.33 -22.83 3.05
C LEU A 328 -13.80 -23.09 3.38
N ILE A 329 -14.65 -22.07 3.26
CA ILE A 329 -16.07 -22.14 3.57
C ILE A 329 -16.85 -21.71 2.34
N ARG A 330 -17.75 -22.60 1.85
CA ARG A 330 -18.58 -22.36 0.66
C ARG A 330 -17.78 -21.86 -0.56
N GLY A 331 -16.58 -22.40 -0.74
CA GLY A 331 -15.69 -22.05 -1.86
C GLY A 331 -14.91 -20.75 -1.71
N SER A 332 -14.96 -20.09 -0.55
CA SER A 332 -14.20 -18.87 -0.24
C SER A 332 -13.29 -19.06 0.96
N TRP A 333 -12.08 -18.49 0.91
CA TRP A 333 -11.17 -18.48 2.05
C TRP A 333 -11.59 -17.42 3.06
N VAL A 334 -11.77 -17.85 4.30
CA VAL A 334 -12.27 -17.03 5.40
C VAL A 334 -11.26 -17.06 6.54
N GLU A 335 -10.97 -15.90 7.11
CA GLU A 335 -10.17 -15.78 8.33
C GLU A 335 -11.04 -16.11 9.54
N VAL A 336 -10.70 -17.21 10.21
CA VAL A 336 -11.42 -17.77 11.35
C VAL A 336 -10.59 -17.61 12.63
N ASP A 337 -11.15 -16.85 13.56
CA ASP A 337 -10.70 -16.76 14.95
C ASP A 337 -11.69 -17.53 15.83
N GLN A 338 -11.35 -18.77 16.15
CA GLN A 338 -12.27 -19.66 16.86
C GLN A 338 -12.49 -19.23 18.31
N GLU A 339 -11.47 -18.67 18.96
CA GLU A 339 -11.58 -18.21 20.34
C GLU A 339 -12.56 -17.04 20.41
N ARG A 340 -12.41 -16.04 19.54
CA ARG A 340 -13.34 -14.91 19.48
C ARG A 340 -14.78 -15.34 19.18
N ILE A 341 -14.97 -16.35 18.33
CA ILE A 341 -16.30 -16.91 18.06
C ILE A 341 -16.83 -17.63 19.30
N ARG A 342 -16.02 -18.43 20.00
CA ARG A 342 -16.42 -19.10 21.26
C ARG A 342 -16.77 -18.10 22.35
N GLU A 343 -15.95 -17.08 22.55
CA GLU A 343 -16.20 -16.00 23.52
C GLU A 343 -17.53 -15.29 23.23
N ALA A 344 -17.77 -14.91 21.97
CA ALA A 344 -19.01 -14.28 21.56
C ALA A 344 -20.22 -15.20 21.78
N LEU A 345 -20.14 -16.47 21.37
CA LEU A 345 -21.21 -17.45 21.60
C LEU A 345 -21.46 -17.70 23.10
N ASN A 346 -20.41 -17.77 23.91
CA ASN A 346 -20.51 -17.96 25.35
C ASN A 346 -21.10 -16.73 26.05
N HIS A 347 -20.74 -15.53 25.62
CA HIS A 347 -21.35 -14.29 26.08
C HIS A 347 -22.87 -14.32 25.86
N TRP A 348 -23.32 -14.64 24.65
CA TRP A 348 -24.75 -14.74 24.34
C TRP A 348 -25.47 -15.87 25.09
N LYS A 349 -24.80 -17.01 25.33
CA LYS A 349 -25.33 -18.08 26.19
C LYS A 349 -25.54 -17.60 27.62
N LYS A 350 -24.58 -16.86 28.19
CA LYS A 350 -24.69 -16.28 29.55
C LYS A 350 -25.84 -15.27 29.62
N VAL A 351 -25.94 -14.37 28.64
CA VAL A 351 -27.03 -13.40 28.54
C VAL A 351 -28.40 -14.10 28.53
N ARG A 352 -28.54 -15.20 27.76
CA ARG A 352 -29.78 -16.00 27.74
C ARG A 352 -30.04 -16.73 29.05
N ALA A 353 -29.01 -17.31 29.68
CA ALA A 353 -29.17 -18.02 30.94
C ALA A 353 -29.61 -17.10 32.09
N SER A 354 -29.16 -15.84 32.08
CA SER A 354 -29.57 -14.81 33.04
C SER A 354 -30.98 -14.26 32.79
N HIS A 355 -31.57 -14.52 31.62
CA HIS A 355 -32.90 -14.02 31.22
C HIS A 355 -33.72 -15.16 30.58
N PRO A 356 -34.09 -16.20 31.36
CA PRO A 356 -34.76 -17.40 30.85
C PRO A 356 -36.13 -17.12 30.21
N ASP A 357 -36.81 -16.07 30.65
CA ASP A 357 -38.12 -15.65 30.11
C ASP A 357 -38.00 -14.80 28.84
N GLY A 358 -36.79 -14.39 28.44
CA GLY A 358 -36.52 -13.46 27.33
C GLY A 358 -36.01 -12.10 27.83
N LEU A 359 -35.46 -11.27 26.94
CA LEU A 359 -35.10 -9.89 27.30
C LEU A 359 -36.26 -8.96 26.93
N GLU A 360 -36.54 -7.97 27.78
CA GLU A 360 -37.36 -6.83 27.41
C GLU A 360 -36.77 -6.13 26.18
N LEU A 361 -37.64 -5.69 25.27
CA LEU A 361 -37.27 -5.08 23.98
C LEU A 361 -36.21 -3.97 24.13
N VAL A 362 -36.36 -3.10 25.13
CA VAL A 362 -35.44 -1.97 25.37
C VAL A 362 -34.07 -2.44 25.83
N GLN A 363 -34.01 -3.46 26.70
CA GLN A 363 -32.76 -4.09 27.14
C GLN A 363 -32.06 -4.82 25.99
N GLY A 364 -32.83 -5.55 25.16
CA GLY A 364 -32.31 -6.23 23.97
C GLY A 364 -31.70 -5.27 22.95
N MET A 365 -32.34 -4.13 22.70
CA MET A 365 -31.81 -3.10 21.79
C MET A 365 -30.56 -2.41 22.35
N ARG A 366 -30.47 -2.16 23.67
CA ARG A 366 -29.26 -1.63 24.31
C ARG A 366 -28.06 -2.58 24.18
N LEU A 367 -28.28 -3.88 24.39
CA LEU A 367 -27.26 -4.92 24.21
C LEU A 367 -26.75 -5.01 22.77
N LEU A 368 -27.65 -4.95 21.78
CA LEU A 368 -27.28 -4.95 20.35
C LEU A 368 -26.52 -3.69 19.92
N ALA A 369 -26.78 -2.55 20.57
CA ALA A 369 -26.06 -1.30 20.35
C ALA A 369 -24.69 -1.24 21.05
N GLY A 370 -24.29 -2.28 21.79
CA GLY A 370 -23.00 -2.35 22.49
C GLY A 370 -22.97 -1.66 23.84
N ALA A 371 -24.11 -1.31 24.43
CA ALA A 371 -24.18 -0.72 25.77
C ALA A 371 -24.08 -1.84 26.84
N THR A 372 -23.02 -1.83 27.64
CA THR A 372 -22.92 -2.68 28.83
C THR A 372 -23.97 -2.27 29.85
N ILE A 373 -24.83 -3.21 30.26
CA ILE A 373 -25.84 -2.97 31.30
C ILE A 373 -25.11 -2.87 32.64
N SER A 374 -24.93 -1.65 33.14
CA SER A 374 -24.55 -1.40 34.53
C SER A 374 -25.71 -1.82 35.43
N SER A 375 -25.46 -2.83 36.26
CA SER A 375 -26.43 -3.37 37.21
C SER A 375 -26.39 -2.53 38.49
N GLU A 376 -27.05 -1.38 38.50
CA GLU A 376 -27.35 -0.65 39.74
C GLU A 376 -28.74 -0.04 39.64
N GLU A 377 -29.73 -0.77 40.14
CA GLU A 377 -30.97 -0.22 40.72
C GLU A 377 -31.62 -1.31 41.59
N GLN A 378 -30.96 -1.59 42.71
CA GLN A 378 -31.61 -2.12 43.91
C GLN A 378 -31.34 -1.14 45.05
N SER A 379 -32.27 -0.21 45.29
CA SER A 379 -32.74 0.19 46.63
C SER A 379 -33.55 1.48 46.54
N LEU A 380 -34.55 1.58 47.42
CA LEU A 380 -35.52 2.68 47.65
C LEU A 380 -36.81 2.51 46.84
N GLY A 381 -37.94 2.05 47.39
CA GLY A 381 -38.27 1.74 48.78
C GLY A 381 -39.74 1.34 48.85
N GLY A 382 -40.02 0.25 49.57
CA GLY A 382 -41.36 -0.12 49.97
C GLY A 382 -41.72 0.49 51.33
N ALA A 383 -42.80 1.26 51.33
CA ALA A 383 -43.85 1.38 52.35
C ALA A 383 -43.57 1.97 53.76
N SER A 384 -44.43 2.97 54.06
CA SER A 384 -45.10 3.28 55.34
C SER A 384 -44.37 4.15 56.38
N GLU A 385 -44.80 5.41 56.50
CA GLU A 385 -45.83 5.85 57.47
C GLU A 385 -46.58 7.08 56.95
#